data_AF-A0A9D9ELH1-F1
#
_entry.id   AF-A0A9D9ELH1-F1
#
_cell.length_a   1.000
_cell.length_b   1.000
_cell.length_c   1.000
_cell.angle_alpha   90.00
_cell.angle_beta   90.00
_cell.angle_gamma   90.00
#
_symmetry.space_group_name_H-M   'P 1'
#
loop_
_entity.id
_entity.type
_entity.pdbx_description
1 polymer ?
#
loop_
_entity_poly.entity_id
_entity_poly.type
_entity_poly.pdbx_seq_one_letter_code
_entity_poly.pdbx_strand_id
1 'polypeptide(L)' 'MPAKKKGFNYQEAVAELEKIAAKVEDPATGLDDIDKYISEAGRLVAECRRYLRTAREKTDSIETT' A
#
# COMPACT_ATOMS: atom_id res chain seq x y z
N MET A 1 -17.31 -17.63 -12.49
CA MET A 1 -16.03 -17.38 -11.78
C MET A 1 -16.36 -16.70 -10.47
N PRO A 2 -16.07 -17.29 -9.29
CA PRO A 2 -16.41 -16.65 -8.02
C PRO A 2 -15.48 -15.46 -7.75
N ALA A 3 -16.06 -14.28 -7.52
CA ALA A 3 -15.34 -13.06 -7.16
C ALA A 3 -14.49 -13.28 -5.90
N LYS A 4 -13.17 -13.03 -5.98
CA LYS A 4 -12.26 -13.11 -4.82
C LYS A 4 -12.70 -12.11 -3.74
N LYS A 5 -12.62 -12.55 -2.47
CA LYS A 5 -12.93 -11.76 -1.26
C LYS A 5 -12.33 -10.34 -1.34
N LYS A 6 -13.12 -9.31 -0.99
CA LYS A 6 -12.67 -7.92 -0.72
C LYS A 6 -11.69 -7.90 0.46
N GLY A 7 -10.43 -8.25 0.23
CA GLY A 7 -9.34 -8.10 1.16
C GLY A 7 -8.28 -7.16 0.59
N PHE A 8 -7.49 -6.54 1.45
CA PHE A 8 -6.35 -5.71 1.03
C PHE A 8 -5.42 -6.51 0.11
N ASN A 9 -5.12 -5.95 -1.07
CA ASN A 9 -4.17 -6.52 -2.03
C ASN A 9 -2.85 -5.74 -1.98
N TYR A 10 -1.81 -6.37 -1.43
CA TYR A 10 -0.49 -5.76 -1.29
C TYR A 10 0.12 -5.36 -2.64
N GLN A 11 -0.07 -6.15 -3.69
CA GLN A 11 0.51 -5.87 -5.02
C GLN A 11 -0.14 -4.64 -5.66
N GLU A 12 -1.47 -4.51 -5.55
CA GLU A 12 -2.20 -3.34 -6.04
C GLU A 12 -1.82 -2.08 -5.26
N ALA A 13 -1.66 -2.19 -3.94
CA ALA A 13 -1.24 -1.06 -3.10
C ALA A 13 0.17 -0.56 -3.45
N VAL A 14 1.12 -1.47 -3.74
CA VAL A 14 2.47 -1.09 -4.19
C VAL A 14 2.41 -0.45 -5.59
N ALA A 15 1.64 -1.01 -6.51
CA ALA A 15 1.47 -0.41 -7.84
C ALA A 15 0.86 1.00 -7.76
N GLU A 16 -0.04 1.26 -6.81
CA GLU A 16 -0.59 2.60 -6.60
C GLU A 16 0.43 3.57 -5.98
N LEU A 17 1.30 3.09 -5.09
CA LEU A 17 2.43 3.89 -4.57
C LEU A 17 3.39 4.30 -5.69
N GLU A 18 3.67 3.42 -6.65
CA GLU A 18 4.51 3.74 -7.82
C GLU A 18 3.88 4.83 -8.70
N LYS A 19 2.55 4.76 -8.93
CA LYS A 19 1.84 5.82 -9.65
C LYS A 19 1.87 7.15 -8.91
N ILE A 20 1.71 7.13 -7.59
CA ILE A 20 1.79 8.33 -6.76
C ILE A 20 3.19 8.95 -6.87
N ALA A 21 4.25 8.15 -6.77
CA ALA A 21 5.62 8.64 -6.93
C ALA A 21 5.81 9.32 -8.29
N ALA A 22 5.37 8.67 -9.38
CA ALA A 22 5.45 9.24 -10.72
C ALA A 22 4.70 10.58 -10.86
N LYS A 23 3.55 10.74 -10.19
CA LYS A 23 2.80 12.00 -10.20
C LYS A 23 3.48 13.09 -9.37
N VAL A 24 4.02 12.76 -8.21
CA VAL A 24 4.72 13.74 -7.36
C VAL A 24 6.02 14.22 -8.00
N GLU A 25 6.69 13.36 -8.76
CA GLU A 25 7.91 13.69 -9.50
C GLU A 25 7.64 14.48 -10.79
N ASP A 26 6.39 14.54 -11.26
CA ASP A 26 5.99 15.32 -12.43
C ASP A 26 5.94 16.83 -12.09
N PRO A 27 6.77 17.68 -12.71
CA PRO A 27 6.76 19.12 -12.48
C PRO A 27 5.47 19.83 -12.94
N ALA A 28 4.62 19.16 -13.71
CA ALA A 28 3.28 19.64 -14.06
C ALA A 28 2.24 19.41 -12.94
N THR A 29 2.56 18.63 -11.92
CA THR A 29 1.67 18.40 -10.79
C THR A 29 1.59 19.65 -9.90
N GLY A 30 0.37 20.14 -9.68
CA GLY A 30 0.12 21.29 -8.82
C GLY A 30 0.46 20.99 -7.36
N LEU A 31 1.00 21.99 -6.65
CA LEU A 31 1.40 21.85 -5.24
C LEU A 31 0.25 21.35 -4.33
N ASP A 32 -0.98 21.81 -4.57
CA ASP A 32 -2.17 21.37 -3.81
C ASP A 32 -2.53 19.89 -4.06
N ASP A 33 -2.09 19.31 -5.17
CA ASP A 33 -2.29 17.89 -5.47
C ASP A 33 -1.18 17.02 -4.89
N ILE A 34 0.03 17.55 -4.69
CA ILE A 34 1.14 16.86 -4.01
C ILE A 34 0.72 16.46 -2.59
N ASP A 35 0.10 17.35 -1.82
CA ASP A 35 -0.35 17.04 -0.45
C ASP A 35 -1.36 15.88 -0.40
N LYS A 36 -2.25 15.80 -1.40
CA LYS A 36 -3.22 14.69 -1.54
C LYS A 36 -2.49 13.38 -1.83
N TYR A 37 -1.52 13.40 -2.74
CA TYR A 37 -0.73 12.24 -3.09
C TYR A 37 0.11 11.74 -1.91
N ILE A 38 0.76 12.63 -1.17
CA ILE A 38 1.53 12.27 0.03
C ILE A 38 0.63 11.66 1.11
N SER A 39 -0.55 12.24 1.33
CA SER A 39 -1.52 11.71 2.30
C SER A 39 -2.00 10.30 1.95
N GLU A 40 -2.34 10.07 0.67
CA GLU A 40 -2.78 8.76 0.20
C GLU A 40 -1.64 7.72 0.22
N ALA A 41 -0.42 8.12 -0.14
CA ALA A 41 0.75 7.27 0.00
C ALA A 41 0.98 6.86 1.46
N GLY A 42 0.82 7.78 2.41
CA GLY A 42 0.90 7.50 3.84
C GLY A 42 -0.11 6.43 4.28
N ARG A 43 -1.36 6.52 3.79
CA ARG A 43 -2.41 5.52 4.05
C ARG A 43 -2.03 4.15 3.50
N LEU A 44 -1.60 4.07 2.24
CA LEU A 44 -1.20 2.82 1.58
C LEU A 44 0.00 2.16 2.28
N VAL A 45 1.01 2.95 2.67
CA VAL A 45 2.18 2.45 3.41
C VAL A 45 1.76 1.86 4.76
N ALA A 46 0.83 2.50 5.47
CA ALA A 46 0.33 1.97 6.74
C ALA A 46 -0.38 0.61 6.56
N GLU A 47 -1.18 0.45 5.51
CA GLU A 47 -1.84 -0.82 5.18
C GLU A 47 -0.83 -1.90 4.78
N CYS A 48 0.16 -1.57 3.94
CA CYS A 48 1.26 -2.46 3.58
C CYS A 48 2.02 -2.95 4.81
N ARG A 49 2.40 -2.04 5.73
CA ARG A 49 3.09 -2.39 6.98
C ARG A 49 2.25 -3.32 7.86
N ARG A 50 0.95 -3.05 7.97
CA ARG A 50 0.02 -3.92 8.73
C ARG A 50 -0.05 -5.31 8.12
N TYR A 51 -0.19 -5.40 6.79
CA TYR A 51 -0.21 -6.68 6.07
C TYR A 51 1.06 -7.50 6.34
N LEU A 52 2.24 -6.89 6.20
CA LEU A 52 3.52 -7.57 6.42
C LEU A 52 3.70 -8.02 7.87
N ARG A 53 3.31 -7.19 8.85
CA ARG A 53 3.35 -7.56 10.27
C ARG A 53 2.47 -8.79 10.54
N THR A 54 1.23 -8.76 10.07
CA THR A 54 0.32 -9.91 10.23
C THR A 54 0.82 -11.16 9.49
N ALA A 55 1.46 -11.00 8.33
CA ALA A 55 2.07 -12.14 7.63
C ALA A 55 3.22 -12.74 8.46
N ARG A 56 4.09 -11.90 9.04
CA ARG A 56 5.18 -12.33 9.92
C ARG A 56 4.68 -13.05 11.17
N GLU A 57 3.71 -12.47 11.88
CA GLU A 57 3.13 -13.07 13.09
C GLU A 57 2.57 -14.48 12.82
N LYS A 58 1.96 -14.69 11.64
CA LYS A 58 1.49 -16.03 11.23
C LYS A 58 2.64 -17.01 11.02
N THR A 59 3.74 -16.58 10.42
CA THR A 59 4.92 -17.42 10.22
C THR A 59 5.58 -17.77 11.57
N ASP A 60 5.80 -16.77 12.43
CA ASP A 60 6.43 -16.97 13.75
C ASP A 60 5.61 -17.93 14.64
N SER A 61 4.27 -17.86 14.56
CA SER A 61 3.36 -18.75 15.30
C SER A 61 3.44 -20.22 14.87
N ILE A 62 3.83 -20.49 13.62
CA ILE A 62 3.97 -21.85 13.07
C ILE A 62 5.29 -22.48 13.52
N GLU A 63 6.36 -21.69 13.66
CA GLU A 63 7.68 -22.19 14.08
C GLU A 63 7.77 -22.53 15.58
N THR A 64 6.79 -22.09 16.40
CA THR A 64 6.80 -22.33 17.85
C THR A 64 5.96 -23.55 18.29
N THR A 65 5.40 -24.33 17.35
CA THR A 65 4.60 -25.55 17.61
C THR A 65 5.30 -26.77 17.01
#